data_AF-A0A8C6A8X8-F1
#
_entry.id   AF-A0A8C6A8X8-F1
#
_cell.length_a   1.000
_cell.length_b   1.000
_cell.length_c   1.000
_cell.angle_alpha   90.00
_cell.angle_beta   90.00
_cell.angle_gamma   90.00
#
_symmetry.space_group_name_H-M   'P 1'
#
loop_
_entity.id
_entity.type
_entity.pdbx_description
1 polymer ?
#
loop_
_entity_poly.entity_id
_entity_poly.type
_entity_poly.pdbx_seq_one_letter_code
_entity_poly.pdbx_strand_id
1 'polypeptide(L)' 'MTSVAFEDVAVNFTQEEWALLDPSQKNLHRDVMQEVLRNLASVGVRWESQNIDDHNTNSWRDLRSH' A
#
# COMPACT_ATOMS: atom_id res chain seq x y z
N MET A 1 -8.43 -14.88 5.28
CA MET A 1 -7.74 -14.08 4.24
C MET A 1 -6.25 -14.21 4.48
N THR A 2 -5.49 -14.56 3.46
CA THR A 2 -4.02 -14.56 3.53
C THR A 2 -3.51 -13.13 3.38
N SER A 3 -2.63 -12.68 4.27
CA SER A 3 -1.99 -11.37 4.17
C SER A 3 -0.92 -11.42 3.09
N VAL A 4 -0.87 -10.40 2.22
CA VAL A 4 0.22 -10.23 1.24
C VAL A 4 1.23 -9.27 1.84
N ALA A 5 2.48 -9.68 1.89
CA ALA A 5 3.59 -8.88 2.37
C ALA A 5 4.39 -8.29 1.20
N PHE A 6 5.29 -7.36 1.49
CA PHE A 6 6.12 -6.71 0.47
C PHE A 6 7.02 -7.73 -0.24
N GLU A 7 7.53 -8.70 0.52
CA GLU A 7 8.40 -9.78 0.07
C GLU A 7 7.71 -10.71 -0.92
N ASP A 8 6.38 -10.81 -0.89
CA ASP A 8 5.61 -11.66 -1.81
C ASP A 8 5.50 -11.07 -3.22
N VAL A 9 5.75 -9.76 -3.36
CA VAL A 9 5.57 -9.01 -4.62
C VAL A 9 6.84 -8.31 -5.10
N ALA A 10 7.87 -8.20 -4.25
CA ALA A 10 9.14 -7.59 -4.59
C ALA A 10 10.04 -8.55 -5.37
N VAL A 11 10.70 -8.03 -6.41
CA VAL A 11 11.80 -8.74 -7.08
C VAL A 11 13.12 -8.20 -6.52
N ASN A 12 13.87 -9.04 -5.83
CA ASN A 12 15.16 -8.69 -5.26
C ASN A 12 16.30 -9.14 -6.17
N PHE A 13 17.25 -8.23 -6.38
CA PHE A 13 18.53 -8.51 -7.03
C PHE A 13 19.64 -8.42 -5.99
N THR A 14 20.66 -9.28 -6.08
CA THR A 14 21.92 -9.05 -5.38
C THR A 14 22.68 -7.88 -5.99
N GLN A 15 23.75 -7.42 -5.32
CA GLN A 15 24.57 -6.32 -5.84
C GLN A 15 25.24 -6.70 -7.18
N GLU A 16 25.65 -7.96 -7.32
CA GLU A 16 26.27 -8.51 -8.53
C GLU A 16 25.25 -8.60 -9.67
N GLU A 17 24.04 -9.11 -9.39
CA GLU A 17 22.96 -9.17 -10.37
C GLU A 17 22.53 -7.77 -10.81
N TRP A 18 22.41 -6.84 -9.86
CA TRP A 18 22.08 -5.44 -10.13
C TRP A 18 23.14 -4.77 -11.01
N ALA A 19 24.42 -5.08 -10.82
CA ALA A 19 25.50 -4.53 -11.65
C ALA A 19 25.38 -4.96 -13.12
N LEU A 20 24.83 -6.15 -13.38
CA LEU A 20 24.66 -6.72 -14.72
C LEU A 20 23.41 -6.25 -15.46
N LEU A 21 22.46 -5.58 -14.78
CA LEU A 21 21.24 -5.08 -15.41
C LEU A 21 21.51 -3.91 -16.35
N ASP A 22 20.80 -3.93 -17.48
CA ASP A 22 20.75 -2.81 -18.41
C ASP A 22 20.08 -1.58 -17.76
N PRO A 23 20.40 -0.35 -18.20
CA PRO A 23 19.75 0.86 -17.69
C PRO A 23 18.22 0.82 -17.77
N SER A 24 17.67 0.21 -18.82
CA SER A 24 16.22 0.03 -18.99
C SER A 24 15.61 -0.89 -17.93
N GLN A 25 16.31 -1.97 -17.57
CA GLN A 25 15.87 -2.93 -16.53
C GLN A 25 15.92 -2.30 -15.14
N LYS A 26 16.96 -1.50 -14.85
CA LYS A 26 17.06 -0.74 -13.57
C LYS A 26 15.93 0.28 -13.43
N ASN A 27 15.60 0.98 -14.52
CA ASN A 27 14.48 1.90 -14.53
C ASN A 27 13.15 1.19 -14.31
N LEU A 28 12.91 0.09 -15.05
CA LEU A 28 11.70 -0.71 -14.89
C LEU A 28 11.56 -1.25 -13.46
N HIS A 29 12.65 -1.77 -12.87
CA HIS A 29 12.64 -2.23 -11.49
C HIS A 29 12.25 -1.11 -10.52
N ARG A 30 12.84 0.08 -10.67
CA ARG A 30 12.47 1.24 -9.84
C ARG A 30 10.98 1.59 -9.97
N ASP A 31 10.46 1.60 -11.19
CA ASP A 31 9.07 1.98 -11.45
C ASP A 31 8.10 0.95 -10.84
N VAL A 32 8.35 -0.35 -11.06
CA VAL A 32 7.57 -1.44 -10.45
C VAL A 32 7.61 -1.37 -8.92
N MET A 33 8.78 -1.18 -8.32
CA MET A 33 8.91 -1.10 -6.86
C MET A 33 8.19 0.11 -6.27
N GLN A 34 8.15 1.24 -6.98
CA GLN A 34 7.37 2.40 -6.57
C GLN A 34 5.86 2.15 -6.64
N GLU A 35 5.38 1.42 -7.64
CA GLU A 35 3.97 1.04 -7.74
C GLU A 35 3.57 0.06 -6.63
N VAL A 36 4.41 -0.94 -6.34
CA VAL A 36 4.22 -1.87 -5.23
C VAL A 36 4.07 -1.12 -3.90
N LEU A 37 4.99 -0.19 -3.59
CA LEU A 37 4.92 0.61 -2.37
C LEU A 37 3.66 1.47 -2.29
N ARG A 38 3.26 2.11 -3.41
CA ARG A 38 2.01 2.90 -3.47
C ARG A 38 0.77 2.04 -3.25
N ASN A 39 0.73 0.85 -3.84
CA ASN A 39 -0.39 -0.05 -3.70
C ASN A 39 -0.52 -0.56 -2.26
N LEU A 40 0.60 -0.94 -1.64
CA LEU A 40 0.63 -1.35 -0.23
C LEU A 40 0.19 -0.21 0.70
N ALA A 41 0.69 1.01 0.48
CA ALA A 41 0.28 2.17 1.26
C ALA A 41 -1.21 2.49 1.08
N SER A 42 -1.73 2.43 -0.15
CA SER A 42 -3.16 2.66 -0.44
C SER A 42 -4.06 1.62 0.22
N VAL A 43 -3.66 0.35 0.19
CA VAL A 43 -4.37 -0.72 0.88
C VAL A 43 -4.35 -0.48 2.39
N GLY A 44 -3.20 -0.13 2.98
CA GLY A 44 -3.09 0.25 4.39
C GLY A 44 -4.03 1.40 4.79
N VAL A 45 -4.02 2.50 4.04
CA VAL A 45 -4.89 3.67 4.27
C VAL A 45 -6.37 3.30 4.17
N ARG A 46 -6.74 2.40 3.26
CA ARG A 46 -8.12 1.93 3.12
C ARG A 46 -8.58 1.09 4.31
N TRP A 47 -7.70 0.26 4.87
CA TRP A 47 -7.99 -0.49 6.10
C TRP A 47 -8.16 0.42 7.32
N GLU A 48 -7.36 1.48 7.43
CA GLU A 48 -7.50 2.46 8.52
C GLU A 48 -8.78 3.30 8.38
N SER A 49 -9.12 3.71 7.16
CA SER A 49 -10.32 4.51 6.88
C SER A 49 -11.62 3.75 7.13
N GLN A 50 -11.64 2.44 6.87
CA GLN A 50 -12.80 1.58 7.17
C GLN A 50 -13.01 1.34 8.67
N ASN A 51 -12.00 1.53 9.51
CA ASN A 51 -12.13 1.39 10.96
C ASN A 51 -12.73 2.63 11.65
N ILE A 52 -12.84 3.77 10.95
CA ILE A 52 -13.33 5.02 11.54
C ILE A 52 -14.85 5.21 11.35
N ASP A 53 -15.50 4.48 10.44
CA ASP A 53 -16.90 4.78 10.05
C ASP A 53 -18.00 3.98 10.78
N ASP A 54 -17.68 3.08 11.72
CA ASP A 54 -18.69 2.18 12.30
C ASP A 54 -19.15 2.52 13.74
N HIS A 55 -18.82 3.70 14.29
CA HIS A 55 -19.27 4.03 15.65
C HIS A 55 -19.74 5.45 15.96
N ASN A 56 -19.94 6.33 14.98
CA ASN A 56 -20.45 7.68 15.32
C ASN A 56 -21.20 8.42 14.21
N THR A 57 -22.23 7.80 13.63
CA THR A 57 -23.15 8.51 12.72
C THR A 57 -24.56 8.72 13.30
N ASN A 58 -24.77 8.37 14.56
CA ASN A 58 -26.06 8.54 15.27
C ASN A 58 -26.05 9.60 16.39
N SER A 59 -24.90 10.07 16.88
CA SER A 59 -24.86 11.06 17.98
C SER A 59 -25.31 12.48 17.56
N TRP A 60 -25.10 12.86 16.30
CA TRP A 60 -25.43 14.22 15.82
C TRP A 60 -26.91 14.45 15.49
N ARG A 61 -27.72 13.38 15.44
CA ARG A 61 -29.17 13.50 15.20
C ARG A 61 -29.94 13.82 16.50
N ASP A 62 -29.41 13.41 17.66
CA ASP A 62 -30.05 13.61 18.96
C ASP A 62 -29.80 14.99 19.57
N LEU A 63 -28.77 15.71 19.12
CA LEU A 63 -28.49 17.08 19.58
C LEU A 63 -29.24 18.17 18.79
N ARG A 64 -29.91 17.81 17.69
CA ARG A 64 -30.72 18.74 16.88
C ARG A 64 -32.20 18.73 17.27
N SER A 65 -32.60 17.93 18.26
CA SER A 65 -33.99 17.82 18.72
C SER A 65 -34.31 18.61 20.00
N HIS A 66 -33.70 19.78 20.21
CA HIS A 66 -34.15 20.73 21.23
C HIS A 66 -34.15 22.17 20.71
#